data_AF-A0A0B4H6H4-F1
#
_entry.id   AF-A0A0B4H6H4-F1
#
_cell.length_a   1.000
_cell.length_b   1.000
_cell.length_c   1.000
_cell.angle_alpha   90.00
_cell.angle_beta   90.00
_cell.angle_gamma   90.00
#
_symmetry.space_group_name_H-M   'P 1'
#
loop_
_entity.id
_entity.type
_entity.pdbx_description
1 polymer ?
#
loop_
_entity_poly.entity_id
_entity_poly.type
_entity_poly.pdbx_seq_one_letter_code
_entity_poly.pdbx_strand_id
1 'polypeptide(L)'
;MANSSPLRRSQLLSSPDRPYLSNFLLDSRNNELSHRDALAAAQAEHDRVREAAIRVYELHELKEEHNRILEQGRREQERLMAEAAIAAEEKRLQELKAKSIPKPPPPPPEPAKPVEKPAGEKKPVSVVSESPEAKESEPLAQPQAKSQPSAPAPQQNGLFSNLGKPVPSSPFAAAGQQTKSQQPSVSNQNITSPPEAKTSQSQQPVAPSQTPQLPKSPVDPLSDQYIRIHQALKQLRRDIVAASKVAGSPLKGKVGTIRREIRVSIGQLTGGKGTNVSSTTKIMSLLRQSLDGQLPSPPVAVGQFVAISREPSTQDIPNNGAELPSLFIYLMNICAKGIISQFINEGGANPKAADPIGVFAAQVFSHKDFSWRGQSLIDILMAKFRVVCPVLFGSTGNEKTEKGRQALGWKKDGPSWIPEQAHNTRMAGLGAGFASISLRDFSKASKTNPYPPTHYWKAFASIVNCPTAQISNTQLVVLRSMIDGHESRFINFYGNAAIAALQLALVEFPKRAPANSSAAGSLRALADVLRSDSGLALA
;
A
#
# COMPACT_ATOMS: atom_id res chain seq x y z
N MET A 1 59.57 -62.99 -16.29
CA MET A 1 58.57 -61.91 -16.44
C MET A 1 57.18 -62.51 -16.27
N ALA A 2 56.29 -61.89 -15.50
CA ALA A 2 54.85 -62.13 -15.52
C ALA A 2 54.17 -61.06 -14.63
N ASN A 3 53.68 -59.97 -15.22
CA ASN A 3 52.98 -58.92 -14.48
C ASN A 3 51.47 -59.22 -14.46
N SER A 4 50.80 -58.80 -13.38
CA SER A 4 49.36 -58.98 -13.17
C SER A 4 48.58 -57.67 -13.34
N SER A 5 47.25 -57.79 -13.49
CA SER A 5 46.22 -56.72 -13.60
C SER A 5 45.90 -56.22 -15.03
N PRO A 6 44.69 -55.66 -15.28
CA PRO A 6 43.42 -55.76 -14.55
C PRO A 6 42.22 -56.21 -15.43
N LEU A 7 41.08 -56.50 -14.80
CA LEU A 7 39.82 -56.88 -15.49
C LEU A 7 38.97 -55.67 -15.93
N ARG A 8 38.01 -55.94 -16.84
CA ARG A 8 37.20 -54.94 -17.56
C ARG A 8 36.28 -54.11 -16.66
N ARG A 9 36.17 -52.83 -16.99
CA ARG A 9 35.15 -51.89 -16.50
C ARG A 9 33.94 -51.90 -17.45
N SER A 10 32.89 -52.66 -17.13
CA SER A 10 31.61 -52.61 -17.87
C SER A 10 30.69 -51.52 -17.32
N GLN A 11 29.89 -50.91 -18.21
CA GLN A 11 28.92 -49.89 -17.85
C GLN A 11 27.67 -50.52 -17.21
N LEU A 12 27.12 -49.85 -16.19
CA LEU A 12 25.72 -50.01 -15.79
C LEU A 12 25.11 -48.62 -15.63
N LEU A 13 23.85 -48.48 -16.07
CA LEU A 13 23.12 -47.22 -16.12
C LEU A 13 22.44 -46.96 -14.77
N SER A 14 22.63 -45.77 -14.21
CA SER A 14 21.88 -45.32 -13.02
C SER A 14 20.57 -44.67 -13.43
N SER A 15 19.44 -45.33 -13.18
CA SER A 15 18.10 -44.71 -13.28
C SER A 15 17.89 -43.68 -12.16
N PRO A 16 17.14 -42.59 -12.40
CA PRO A 16 16.98 -41.47 -11.46
C PRO A 16 15.89 -41.72 -10.39
N ASP A 17 15.80 -42.92 -9.82
CA ASP A 17 14.81 -43.28 -8.79
C ASP A 17 15.42 -44.13 -7.66
N ARG A 18 15.78 -43.47 -6.55
CA ARG A 18 15.92 -44.10 -5.22
C ARG A 18 15.46 -43.13 -4.12
N PRO A 19 14.76 -43.62 -3.08
CA PRO A 19 14.09 -42.75 -2.11
C PRO A 19 15.05 -42.14 -1.08
N TYR A 20 14.76 -40.90 -0.67
CA TYR A 20 15.48 -40.13 0.37
C TYR A 20 15.36 -40.70 1.81
N LEU A 21 14.88 -41.93 1.99
CA LEU A 21 14.53 -42.52 3.28
C LEU A 21 15.49 -43.62 3.77
N SER A 22 16.49 -44.03 2.97
CA SER A 22 17.43 -45.10 3.35
C SER A 22 18.81 -44.60 3.84
N ASN A 23 18.88 -43.42 4.47
CA ASN A 23 20.13 -42.86 5.03
C ASN A 23 19.99 -42.40 6.51
N PHE A 24 18.88 -42.74 7.17
CA PHE A 24 18.63 -42.42 8.58
C PHE A 24 18.90 -43.60 9.54
N LEU A 25 19.17 -44.80 9.02
CA LEU A 25 19.25 -46.06 9.77
C LEU A 25 20.58 -46.82 9.53
N LEU A 26 21.69 -46.09 9.37
CA LEU A 26 23.04 -46.66 9.23
C LEU A 26 23.90 -46.24 10.43
N ASP A 27 24.43 -47.22 11.17
CA ASP A 27 25.30 -46.99 12.34
C ASP A 27 26.60 -46.21 12.02
N SER A 28 26.99 -46.14 10.75
CA SER A 28 28.14 -45.35 10.28
C SER A 28 27.99 -43.84 10.47
N ARG A 29 26.78 -43.34 10.77
CA ARG A 29 26.48 -41.90 10.90
C ARG A 29 27.26 -41.20 12.02
N ASN A 30 27.62 -41.90 13.09
CA ASN A 30 28.38 -41.34 14.23
C ASN A 30 29.90 -41.62 14.14
N ASN A 31 30.41 -41.92 12.94
CA ASN A 31 31.85 -42.08 12.70
C ASN A 31 32.51 -40.70 12.44
N GLU A 32 33.74 -40.50 12.93
CA GLU A 32 34.48 -39.24 12.82
C GLU A 32 34.66 -38.78 11.36
N LEU A 33 34.83 -39.74 10.44
CA LEU A 33 34.84 -39.49 8.99
C LEU A 33 33.55 -38.85 8.50
N SER A 34 32.37 -39.37 8.89
CA SER A 34 31.07 -38.81 8.49
C SER A 34 30.86 -37.40 9.01
N HIS A 35 31.48 -37.04 10.13
CA HIS A 35 31.46 -35.66 10.65
C HIS A 35 32.42 -34.74 9.87
N ARG A 36 33.61 -35.21 9.47
CA ARG A 36 34.51 -34.43 8.61
C ARG A 36 33.91 -34.19 7.22
N ASP A 37 33.33 -35.21 6.61
CA ASP A 37 32.68 -35.10 5.29
C ASP A 37 31.49 -34.12 5.34
N ALA A 38 30.69 -34.17 6.40
CA ALA A 38 29.59 -33.22 6.60
C ALA A 38 30.06 -31.77 6.81
N LEU A 39 31.18 -31.56 7.52
CA LEU A 39 31.78 -30.22 7.68
C LEU A 39 32.38 -29.71 6.37
N ALA A 40 33.06 -30.55 5.60
CA ALA A 40 33.60 -30.21 4.29
C ALA A 40 32.49 -29.85 3.29
N ALA A 41 31.39 -30.62 3.26
CA ALA A 41 30.22 -30.31 2.44
C ALA A 41 29.52 -29.00 2.86
N ALA A 42 29.39 -28.75 4.17
CA ALA A 42 28.84 -27.50 4.68
C ALA A 42 29.70 -26.28 4.32
N GLN A 43 31.03 -26.41 4.35
CA GLN A 43 31.93 -25.34 3.93
C GLN A 43 31.89 -25.11 2.41
N ALA A 44 31.82 -26.17 1.60
CA ALA A 44 31.68 -26.05 0.15
C ALA A 44 30.39 -25.31 -0.27
N GLU A 45 29.25 -25.60 0.37
CA GLU A 45 28.01 -24.85 0.11
C GLU A 45 28.06 -23.41 0.68
N HIS A 46 28.72 -23.18 1.82
CA HIS A 46 28.96 -21.82 2.33
C HIS A 46 29.75 -20.97 1.33
N ASP A 47 30.85 -21.49 0.81
CA ASP A 47 31.73 -20.76 -0.10
C ASP A 47 31.07 -20.57 -1.48
N ARG A 48 30.29 -21.55 -1.95
CA ARG A 48 29.41 -21.42 -3.12
C ARG A 48 28.36 -20.31 -2.96
N VAL A 49 27.73 -20.20 -1.79
CA VAL A 49 26.77 -19.12 -1.47
C VAL A 49 27.48 -17.76 -1.39
N ARG A 50 28.69 -17.72 -0.83
CA ARG A 50 29.52 -16.52 -0.77
C ARG A 50 29.90 -16.02 -2.16
N GLU A 51 30.35 -16.89 -3.06
CA GLU A 51 30.61 -16.52 -4.45
C GLU A 51 29.36 -16.04 -5.18
N ALA A 52 28.21 -16.69 -4.96
CA ALA A 52 26.95 -16.26 -5.56
C ALA A 52 26.54 -14.85 -5.08
N ALA A 53 26.73 -14.55 -3.79
CA ALA A 53 26.50 -13.22 -3.24
C ALA A 53 27.45 -12.16 -3.82
N ILE A 54 28.73 -12.48 -4.02
CA ILE A 54 29.71 -11.60 -4.68
C ILE A 54 29.28 -11.29 -6.12
N ARG A 55 28.97 -12.30 -6.93
CA ARG A 55 28.50 -12.10 -8.32
C ARG A 55 27.22 -11.28 -8.43
N VAL A 56 26.29 -11.43 -7.47
CA VAL A 56 25.06 -10.61 -7.40
C VAL A 56 25.37 -9.16 -7.01
N TYR A 57 26.37 -8.92 -6.17
CA TYR A 57 26.83 -7.58 -5.80
C TYR A 57 27.52 -6.87 -6.97
N GLU A 58 28.44 -7.54 -7.67
CA GLU A 58 29.11 -7.03 -8.89
C GLU A 58 28.10 -6.64 -9.98
N LEU A 59 27.09 -7.48 -10.23
CA LEU A 59 25.99 -7.19 -11.16
C LEU A 59 25.09 -6.03 -10.69
N HIS A 60 25.03 -5.73 -9.40
CA HIS A 60 24.31 -4.58 -8.87
C HIS A 60 25.10 -3.28 -9.09
N GLU A 61 26.41 -3.27 -8.84
CA GLU A 61 27.27 -2.10 -9.08
C GLU A 61 27.30 -1.72 -10.57
N LEU A 62 27.53 -2.68 -11.47
CA LEU A 62 27.49 -2.46 -12.92
C LEU A 62 26.14 -1.90 -13.39
N LYS A 63 25.03 -2.30 -12.75
CA LYS A 63 23.70 -1.79 -13.04
C LYS A 63 23.49 -0.37 -12.52
N GLU A 64 24.06 -0.01 -11.36
CA GLU A 64 24.07 1.38 -10.90
C GLU A 64 24.89 2.28 -11.84
N GLU A 65 26.09 1.85 -12.26
CA GLU A 65 26.93 2.62 -13.18
C GLU A 65 26.23 2.84 -14.52
N HIS A 66 25.62 1.80 -15.09
CA HIS A 66 24.84 1.92 -16.33
C HIS A 66 23.67 2.92 -16.18
N ASN A 67 22.95 2.88 -15.05
CA ASN A 67 21.89 3.86 -14.77
C ASN A 67 22.42 5.30 -14.63
N ARG A 68 23.59 5.49 -14.02
CA ARG A 68 24.24 6.82 -13.90
C ARG A 68 24.62 7.37 -15.29
N ILE A 69 25.17 6.54 -16.17
CA ILE A 69 25.52 6.90 -17.56
C ILE A 69 24.26 7.27 -18.35
N LEU A 70 23.17 6.48 -18.24
CA LEU A 70 21.89 6.79 -18.88
C LEU A 70 21.29 8.12 -18.38
N GLU A 71 21.38 8.41 -17.08
CA GLU A 71 20.87 9.67 -16.54
C GLU A 71 21.74 10.89 -16.96
N GLN A 72 23.06 10.72 -17.04
CA GLN A 72 23.96 11.75 -17.61
C GLN A 72 23.60 12.03 -19.07
N GLY A 73 23.50 11.00 -19.92
CA GLY A 73 23.12 11.15 -21.33
C GLY A 73 21.75 11.81 -21.52
N ARG A 74 20.77 11.52 -20.64
CA ARG A 74 19.46 12.20 -20.68
C ARG A 74 19.57 13.68 -20.34
N ARG A 75 20.37 14.05 -19.33
CA ARG A 75 20.62 15.46 -18.95
C ARG A 75 21.39 16.23 -20.02
N GLU A 76 22.26 15.56 -20.79
CA GLU A 76 22.96 16.15 -21.93
C GLU A 76 22.01 16.35 -23.13
N GLN A 77 21.13 15.39 -23.42
CA GLN A 77 20.06 15.57 -24.42
C GLN A 77 19.08 16.70 -24.05
N GLU A 78 18.69 16.81 -22.78
CA GLU A 78 17.89 17.91 -22.26
C GLU A 78 18.57 19.27 -22.47
N ARG A 79 19.89 19.37 -22.27
CA ARG A 79 20.69 20.58 -22.55
C ARG A 79 20.74 20.91 -24.05
N LEU A 80 21.05 19.94 -24.90
CA LEU A 80 21.13 20.14 -26.35
C LEU A 80 19.77 20.56 -26.95
N MET A 81 18.66 20.03 -26.44
CA MET A 81 17.32 20.48 -26.83
C MET A 81 17.02 21.92 -26.39
N ALA A 82 17.47 22.32 -25.19
CA ALA A 82 17.31 23.70 -24.72
C ALA A 82 18.14 24.70 -25.56
N GLU A 83 19.39 24.36 -25.87
CA GLU A 83 20.27 25.17 -26.72
C GLU A 83 19.72 25.31 -28.15
N ALA A 84 19.23 24.19 -28.74
CA ALA A 84 18.59 24.20 -30.06
C ALA A 84 17.30 25.05 -30.08
N ALA A 85 16.53 25.08 -28.99
CA ALA A 85 15.34 25.92 -28.87
C ALA A 85 15.70 27.42 -28.84
N ILE A 86 16.73 27.80 -28.07
CA ILE A 86 17.23 29.18 -28.01
C ILE A 86 17.73 29.63 -29.40
N ALA A 87 18.54 28.80 -30.07
CA ALA A 87 19.04 29.09 -31.42
C ALA A 87 17.93 29.21 -32.48
N ALA A 88 16.80 28.53 -32.30
CA ALA A 88 15.62 28.68 -33.16
C ALA A 88 14.86 29.99 -32.89
N GLU A 89 14.75 30.41 -31.63
CA GLU A 89 14.14 31.69 -31.26
C GLU A 89 14.97 32.89 -31.73
N GLU A 90 16.31 32.84 -31.60
CA GLU A 90 17.19 33.87 -32.12
C GLU A 90 17.07 34.05 -33.64
N LYS A 91 17.03 32.95 -34.41
CA LYS A 91 16.79 33.00 -35.87
C LYS A 91 15.45 33.65 -36.20
N ARG A 92 14.39 33.32 -35.46
CA ARG A 92 13.06 33.93 -35.62
C ARG A 92 13.09 35.44 -35.33
N LEU A 93 13.84 35.88 -34.33
CA LEU A 93 14.04 37.30 -34.01
C LEU A 93 14.87 38.02 -35.08
N GLN A 94 15.89 37.37 -35.66
CA GLN A 94 16.66 37.91 -36.79
C GLN A 94 15.79 38.08 -38.05
N GLU A 95 14.96 37.10 -38.39
CA GLU A 95 14.01 37.20 -39.49
C GLU A 95 13.01 38.35 -39.32
N LEU A 96 12.48 38.55 -38.11
CA LEU A 96 11.56 39.65 -37.81
C LEU A 96 12.26 41.01 -37.94
N LYS A 97 13.51 41.14 -37.46
CA LYS A 97 14.33 42.35 -37.64
C LYS A 97 14.64 42.62 -39.11
N ALA A 98 14.99 41.60 -39.89
CA ALA A 98 15.26 41.74 -41.33
C ALA A 98 14.03 42.23 -42.13
N LYS A 99 12.82 41.85 -41.71
CA LYS A 99 11.54 42.29 -42.29
C LYS A 99 11.11 43.71 -41.82
N SER A 100 11.89 44.36 -40.95
CA SER A 100 11.49 45.57 -40.21
C SER A 100 12.31 46.84 -40.54
N ILE A 101 13.04 46.89 -41.68
CA ILE A 101 13.87 48.05 -42.06
C ILE A 101 13.36 48.72 -43.36
N PRO A 102 12.48 49.74 -43.26
CA PRO A 102 12.23 50.68 -44.34
C PRO A 102 13.48 51.54 -44.64
N LYS A 103 13.70 51.87 -45.91
CA LYS A 103 14.90 52.60 -46.39
C LYS A 103 14.64 54.12 -46.47
N PRO A 104 15.35 54.98 -45.72
CA PRO A 104 15.23 56.43 -45.86
C PRO A 104 15.86 56.96 -47.18
N PRO A 105 15.33 58.06 -47.76
CA PRO A 105 15.93 58.71 -48.94
C PRO A 105 17.13 59.62 -48.57
N PRO A 106 18.03 59.92 -49.53
CA PRO A 106 19.28 60.65 -49.27
C PRO A 106 19.17 62.19 -49.41
N PRO A 107 19.87 62.98 -48.57
CA PRO A 107 20.12 64.40 -48.80
C PRO A 107 21.38 64.66 -49.70
N PRO A 108 21.47 65.83 -50.38
CA PRO A 108 22.58 66.20 -51.28
C PRO A 108 23.84 66.76 -50.56
N PRO A 109 24.98 66.95 -51.27
CA PRO A 109 26.30 67.11 -50.64
C PRO A 109 26.91 68.54 -50.65
N GLU A 110 27.88 68.77 -49.75
CA GLU A 110 28.86 69.88 -49.80
C GLU A 110 30.30 69.39 -49.43
N PRO A 111 31.39 70.15 -49.75
CA PRO A 111 32.63 69.50 -50.20
C PRO A 111 33.90 69.57 -49.32
N ALA A 112 34.63 68.45 -49.38
CA ALA A 112 36.05 68.14 -49.11
C ALA A 112 37.10 69.24 -48.73
N LYS A 113 37.99 68.87 -47.79
CA LYS A 113 39.45 69.18 -47.73
C LYS A 113 40.19 68.22 -46.75
N PRO A 114 41.54 68.08 -46.74
CA PRO A 114 42.11 66.82 -47.27
C PRO A 114 43.16 66.05 -46.42
N VAL A 115 43.29 64.77 -46.79
CA VAL A 115 44.44 63.82 -46.75
C VAL A 115 45.73 64.17 -45.96
N GLU A 116 46.16 63.22 -45.11
CA GLU A 116 47.58 62.87 -44.94
C GLU A 116 47.78 61.34 -44.68
N LYS A 117 49.03 60.85 -44.65
CA LYS A 117 49.48 59.42 -44.76
C LYS A 117 50.93 59.28 -44.20
N PRO A 118 51.58 58.08 -44.14
CA PRO A 118 51.14 56.74 -43.68
C PRO A 118 52.22 55.97 -42.85
N ALA A 119 51.87 54.86 -42.15
CA ALA A 119 52.74 53.72 -41.77
C ALA A 119 51.92 52.63 -41.04
N GLY A 120 52.30 51.34 -40.94
CA GLY A 120 53.41 50.61 -41.57
C GLY A 120 53.91 49.43 -40.69
N GLU A 121 54.01 48.21 -41.27
CA GLU A 121 54.63 46.98 -40.69
C GLU A 121 53.86 46.19 -39.59
N LYS A 122 54.17 44.92 -39.22
CA LYS A 122 54.45 43.62 -39.91
C LYS A 122 54.34 42.49 -38.83
N LYS A 123 54.30 41.20 -39.23
CA LYS A 123 54.44 39.98 -38.35
C LYS A 123 55.70 39.17 -38.78
N PRO A 124 56.02 37.93 -38.29
CA PRO A 124 55.63 37.15 -37.09
C PRO A 124 56.86 36.52 -36.34
N VAL A 125 56.68 35.53 -35.42
CA VAL A 125 57.35 34.18 -35.31
C VAL A 125 57.24 33.54 -33.88
N SER A 126 57.43 32.22 -33.78
CA SER A 126 57.24 31.26 -32.64
C SER A 126 58.53 31.00 -31.79
N VAL A 127 58.63 30.13 -30.75
CA VAL A 127 58.56 28.63 -30.66
C VAL A 127 58.46 28.13 -29.17
N VAL A 128 58.08 26.84 -28.97
CA VAL A 128 57.94 25.99 -27.74
C VAL A 128 59.25 25.87 -26.89
N SER A 129 59.38 25.40 -25.62
CA SER A 129 58.68 24.39 -24.77
C SER A 129 58.74 24.72 -23.23
N GLU A 130 58.63 23.86 -22.17
CA GLU A 130 58.59 22.39 -21.95
C GLU A 130 57.93 21.96 -20.57
N SER A 131 58.28 20.78 -20.00
CA SER A 131 57.73 20.08 -18.79
C SER A 131 58.88 19.54 -17.86
N PRO A 132 58.74 18.80 -16.72
CA PRO A 132 57.57 18.10 -16.11
C PRO A 132 57.43 18.08 -14.54
N GLU A 133 56.46 17.28 -14.05
CA GLU A 133 56.26 16.59 -12.73
C GLU A 133 56.81 17.12 -11.37
N ALA A 134 55.95 17.02 -10.34
CA ALA A 134 56.32 16.86 -8.91
C ALA A 134 55.25 16.08 -8.12
N LYS A 135 55.62 15.40 -7.03
CA LYS A 135 54.74 14.60 -6.16
C LYS A 135 54.78 15.03 -4.68
N GLU A 136 53.62 14.91 -4.02
CA GLU A 136 53.40 14.31 -2.68
C GLU A 136 54.43 14.52 -1.56
N SER A 137 54.05 15.24 -0.49
CA SER A 137 54.34 14.84 0.92
C SER A 137 53.56 15.67 1.96
N GLU A 138 52.88 14.98 2.89
CA GLU A 138 52.60 15.42 4.28
C GLU A 138 53.91 15.29 5.13
N PRO A 139 54.06 15.83 6.37
CA PRO A 139 53.06 15.78 7.47
C PRO A 139 53.07 16.94 8.52
N LEU A 140 52.12 16.93 9.49
CA LEU A 140 52.39 16.89 10.96
C LEU A 140 51.24 17.37 11.89
N ALA A 141 50.94 16.54 12.90
CA ALA A 141 50.62 16.84 14.31
C ALA A 141 49.38 17.69 14.74
N GLN A 142 48.76 17.21 15.83
CA GLN A 142 47.70 17.81 16.67
C GLN A 142 48.35 18.57 17.88
N PRO A 143 47.66 19.02 18.96
CA PRO A 143 46.21 19.16 19.26
C PRO A 143 45.84 20.54 19.93
N GLN A 144 44.70 20.60 20.65
CA GLN A 144 44.23 21.67 21.60
C GLN A 144 43.45 22.87 20.99
N ALA A 145 42.52 23.55 21.68
CA ALA A 145 41.62 23.16 22.79
C ALA A 145 40.46 24.19 23.00
N LYS A 146 39.33 23.72 23.58
CA LYS A 146 38.30 24.47 24.36
C LYS A 146 37.85 25.89 23.90
N SER A 147 36.57 26.03 23.52
CA SER A 147 35.65 26.96 24.21
C SER A 147 34.16 26.82 23.81
N GLN A 148 33.31 27.02 24.80
CA GLN A 148 31.87 27.34 24.76
C GLN A 148 31.69 28.64 25.57
N PRO A 149 30.53 29.32 25.59
CA PRO A 149 29.36 29.24 24.70
C PRO A 149 28.90 30.64 24.19
N SER A 150 27.88 30.69 23.32
CA SER A 150 26.82 31.71 23.38
C SER A 150 25.65 31.39 22.45
N ALA A 151 24.47 31.90 22.80
CA ALA A 151 23.29 31.99 21.93
C ALA A 151 22.83 33.47 21.93
N PRO A 152 22.06 33.90 20.91
CA PRO A 152 20.64 34.11 21.22
C PRO A 152 19.67 33.63 20.11
N ALA A 153 18.38 33.88 20.34
CA ALA A 153 17.23 33.34 19.62
C ALA A 153 16.85 34.15 18.33
N PRO A 154 15.91 33.67 17.49
CA PRO A 154 15.77 34.13 16.10
C PRO A 154 14.86 35.35 15.93
N GLN A 155 15.05 36.07 14.81
CA GLN A 155 14.16 37.16 14.39
C GLN A 155 12.85 36.63 13.81
N GLN A 156 11.74 37.26 14.20
CA GLN A 156 10.49 37.25 13.45
C GLN A 156 10.53 38.35 12.39
N ASN A 157 9.82 38.15 11.27
CA ASN A 157 9.23 39.26 10.54
C ASN A 157 7.97 38.81 9.80
N GLY A 158 6.98 39.68 9.67
CA GLY A 158 5.70 39.32 9.05
C GLY A 158 4.84 40.51 8.67
N LEU A 159 4.40 40.51 7.41
CA LEU A 159 3.34 41.35 6.82
C LEU A 159 2.61 40.44 5.80
N PHE A 160 1.31 40.58 5.50
CA PHE A 160 0.36 41.68 5.75
C PHE A 160 -0.96 41.18 6.39
N SER A 161 -1.79 42.12 6.85
CA SER A 161 -3.13 41.88 7.39
C SER A 161 -4.21 42.61 6.57
N ASN A 162 -5.41 42.02 6.49
CA ASN A 162 -6.73 42.60 6.14
C ASN A 162 -6.89 43.42 4.84
N LEU A 163 -7.84 42.99 3.99
CA LEU A 163 -9.00 43.84 3.62
C LEU A 163 -10.16 43.04 2.97
N GLY A 164 -11.39 43.55 3.14
CA GLY A 164 -12.47 43.58 2.13
C GLY A 164 -13.09 42.29 1.56
N LYS A 165 -14.40 42.10 1.80
CA LYS A 165 -15.31 41.55 0.76
C LYS A 165 -15.61 42.67 -0.27
N PRO A 166 -15.98 42.34 -1.53
CA PRO A 166 -17.42 42.37 -1.87
C PRO A 166 -17.84 41.26 -2.86
N VAL A 167 -19.09 41.36 -3.36
CA VAL A 167 -19.78 40.43 -4.27
C VAL A 167 -19.95 41.09 -5.65
N PRO A 168 -19.89 40.30 -6.74
CA PRO A 168 -20.84 40.44 -7.86
C PRO A 168 -21.56 39.10 -8.10
N SER A 169 -22.89 38.98 -8.07
CA SER A 169 -23.95 39.64 -8.85
C SER A 169 -23.98 39.16 -10.32
N SER A 170 -24.93 38.26 -10.62
CA SER A 170 -25.21 37.76 -11.97
C SER A 170 -25.95 38.79 -12.83
N PRO A 171 -25.58 38.98 -14.10
CA PRO A 171 -26.39 39.71 -15.07
C PRO A 171 -26.75 38.86 -16.30
N PHE A 172 -27.93 38.23 -16.30
CA PHE A 172 -28.93 38.44 -17.37
C PHE A 172 -30.25 37.73 -17.06
N ALA A 173 -31.36 38.39 -17.37
CA ALA A 173 -32.71 37.83 -17.37
C ALA A 173 -33.59 38.58 -18.38
N ALA A 174 -34.68 37.93 -18.82
CA ALA A 174 -35.80 38.48 -19.60
C ALA A 174 -35.50 39.04 -21.03
N ALA A 175 -35.74 38.19 -22.02
CA ALA A 175 -36.46 38.52 -23.26
C ALA A 175 -37.14 37.24 -23.78
N GLY A 176 -38.24 37.33 -24.53
CA GLY A 176 -38.88 36.13 -25.11
C GLY A 176 -40.14 36.38 -25.94
N GLN A 177 -40.40 35.46 -26.87
CA GLN A 177 -41.62 35.29 -27.68
C GLN A 177 -41.57 33.87 -28.29
N GLN A 178 -42.60 33.03 -28.12
CA GLN A 178 -43.73 32.79 -29.03
C GLN A 178 -43.42 32.07 -30.36
N THR A 179 -43.71 30.76 -30.41
CA THR A 179 -44.53 30.06 -31.45
C THR A 179 -44.68 28.59 -30.97
N LYS A 180 -45.84 27.91 -30.85
CA LYS A 180 -47.11 27.77 -31.59
C LYS A 180 -47.06 26.90 -32.86
N SER A 181 -47.08 25.57 -32.68
CA SER A 181 -47.72 24.55 -33.55
C SER A 181 -47.47 23.13 -32.98
N GLN A 182 -48.27 22.10 -33.24
CA GLN A 182 -49.75 22.04 -33.29
C GLN A 182 -50.19 20.59 -33.02
N GLN A 183 -51.30 20.38 -32.32
CA GLN A 183 -51.92 19.05 -32.17
C GLN A 183 -53.00 18.87 -33.25
N PRO A 184 -53.33 17.63 -33.63
CA PRO A 184 -54.75 17.27 -33.63
C PRO A 184 -55.03 15.92 -32.93
N SER A 185 -56.27 15.75 -32.51
CA SER A 185 -56.76 14.61 -31.71
C SER A 185 -58.12 14.13 -32.21
N VAL A 186 -58.34 12.82 -32.24
CA VAL A 186 -59.65 12.14 -32.22
C VAL A 186 -59.43 10.79 -31.52
N SER A 187 -60.12 10.35 -30.44
CA SER A 187 -61.46 10.59 -29.85
C SER A 187 -62.56 9.66 -30.37
N ASN A 188 -63.40 9.18 -29.43
CA ASN A 188 -64.64 8.41 -29.58
C ASN A 188 -64.48 6.90 -29.96
N GLN A 189 -65.35 5.97 -29.51
CA GLN A 189 -66.39 6.03 -28.45
C GLN A 189 -66.70 4.65 -27.80
N ASN A 190 -67.76 4.60 -27.00
CA ASN A 190 -68.05 3.66 -25.90
C ASN A 190 -69.15 2.61 -26.23
N ILE A 191 -69.34 1.63 -25.32
CA ILE A 191 -70.50 0.71 -25.14
C ILE A 191 -70.77 -0.40 -26.20
N THR A 192 -70.71 -1.69 -25.81
CA THR A 192 -71.85 -2.67 -25.77
C THR A 192 -71.46 -4.12 -25.41
N SER A 193 -72.41 -4.83 -24.78
CA SER A 193 -72.50 -6.29 -24.48
C SER A 193 -73.88 -6.78 -24.98
N PRO A 194 -74.40 -8.03 -24.79
CA PRO A 194 -73.90 -9.30 -24.20
C PRO A 194 -74.16 -10.49 -25.20
N PRO A 195 -74.63 -11.74 -24.89
CA PRO A 195 -74.66 -12.58 -23.65
C PRO A 195 -74.25 -14.08 -23.80
N GLU A 196 -73.99 -14.73 -22.65
CA GLU A 196 -74.16 -16.18 -22.33
C GLU A 196 -73.41 -17.27 -23.17
N ALA A 197 -73.21 -18.52 -22.72
CA ALA A 197 -73.85 -19.30 -21.63
C ALA A 197 -72.88 -20.07 -20.70
N LYS A 198 -73.42 -20.98 -19.87
CA LYS A 198 -72.84 -21.50 -18.61
C LYS A 198 -72.34 -22.95 -18.70
N THR A 199 -71.32 -23.28 -17.91
CA THR A 199 -71.27 -24.52 -17.10
C THR A 199 -70.34 -24.33 -15.89
N SER A 200 -70.62 -25.03 -14.78
CA SER A 200 -69.95 -24.85 -13.48
C SER A 200 -69.27 -26.14 -13.02
N GLN A 201 -68.10 -26.04 -12.37
CA GLN A 201 -67.66 -27.05 -11.39
C GLN A 201 -66.64 -26.51 -10.37
N SER A 202 -66.37 -27.31 -9.34
CA SER A 202 -66.00 -26.85 -7.99
C SER A 202 -64.50 -26.75 -7.69
N GLN A 203 -64.15 -25.63 -7.05
CA GLN A 203 -63.14 -25.46 -5.98
C GLN A 203 -62.14 -26.60 -5.70
N GLN A 204 -60.85 -26.31 -5.90
CA GLN A 204 -59.79 -26.59 -4.91
C GLN A 204 -58.84 -25.39 -4.82
N PRO A 205 -58.38 -24.97 -3.63
CA PRO A 205 -57.46 -23.84 -3.48
C PRO A 205 -56.02 -24.29 -3.76
N VAL A 206 -55.52 -24.02 -4.98
CA VAL A 206 -54.10 -24.17 -5.30
C VAL A 206 -53.30 -23.16 -4.48
N ALA A 207 -52.44 -23.64 -3.57
CA ALA A 207 -51.58 -22.79 -2.76
C ALA A 207 -50.63 -21.98 -3.67
N PRO A 208 -50.37 -20.69 -3.37
CA PRO A 208 -49.49 -19.86 -4.19
C PRO A 208 -48.07 -20.43 -4.17
N SER A 209 -47.61 -20.92 -5.33
CA SER A 209 -46.28 -21.50 -5.54
C SER A 209 -45.20 -20.55 -5.06
N GLN A 210 -44.57 -20.86 -3.92
CA GLN A 210 -43.43 -20.10 -3.44
C GLN A 210 -42.28 -20.25 -4.44
N THR A 211 -41.97 -19.19 -5.17
CA THR A 211 -40.73 -19.10 -5.94
C THR A 211 -39.56 -19.35 -4.98
N PRO A 212 -38.68 -20.33 -5.23
CA PRO A 212 -37.55 -20.58 -4.35
C PRO A 212 -36.65 -19.35 -4.28
N GLN A 213 -36.76 -18.57 -3.20
CA GLN A 213 -35.81 -17.50 -2.94
C GLN A 213 -34.44 -18.16 -2.76
N LEU A 214 -33.50 -17.85 -3.64
CA LEU A 214 -32.12 -18.32 -3.50
C LEU A 214 -31.65 -18.00 -2.07
N PRO A 215 -31.06 -18.96 -1.34
CA PRO A 215 -30.67 -18.74 0.04
C PRO A 215 -29.73 -17.53 0.09
N LYS A 216 -30.11 -16.51 0.86
CA LYS A 216 -29.23 -15.39 1.17
C LYS A 216 -27.97 -15.97 1.79
N SER A 217 -26.82 -15.77 1.16
CA SER A 217 -25.53 -16.23 1.67
C SER A 217 -25.43 -15.84 3.15
N PRO A 218 -25.21 -16.79 4.08
CA PRO A 218 -25.18 -16.48 5.50
C PRO A 218 -24.00 -15.56 5.77
N VAL A 219 -24.30 -14.28 6.03
CA VAL A 219 -23.29 -13.32 6.46
C VAL A 219 -22.78 -13.78 7.81
N ASP A 220 -21.45 -13.93 7.93
CA ASP A 220 -20.81 -14.34 9.17
C ASP A 220 -21.29 -13.43 10.33
N PRO A 221 -21.86 -13.96 11.42
CA PRO A 221 -22.34 -13.13 12.54
C PRO A 221 -21.23 -12.28 13.16
N LEU A 222 -19.96 -12.69 13.04
CA LEU A 222 -18.80 -11.89 13.42
C LEU A 222 -18.66 -10.64 12.55
N SER A 223 -18.97 -10.74 11.25
CA SER A 223 -18.97 -9.62 10.30
C SER A 223 -19.96 -8.52 10.70
N ASP A 224 -21.15 -8.90 11.16
CA ASP A 224 -22.19 -7.95 11.56
C ASP A 224 -21.86 -7.32 12.92
N GLN A 225 -21.28 -8.09 13.85
CA GLN A 225 -20.77 -7.56 15.10
C GLN A 225 -19.65 -6.51 14.86
N TYR A 226 -18.75 -6.74 13.88
CA TYR A 226 -17.76 -5.74 13.47
C TYR A 226 -18.40 -4.43 12.95
N ILE A 227 -19.56 -4.49 12.30
CA ILE A 227 -20.31 -3.28 11.89
C ILE A 227 -20.86 -2.54 13.13
N ARG A 228 -21.39 -3.25 14.13
CA ARG A 228 -21.86 -2.65 15.40
C ARG A 228 -20.70 -1.96 16.16
N ILE A 229 -19.56 -2.64 16.29
CA ILE A 229 -18.33 -2.08 16.88
C ILE A 229 -17.91 -0.81 16.13
N HIS A 230 -17.93 -0.80 14.80
CA HIS A 230 -17.61 0.40 14.03
C HIS A 230 -18.58 1.57 14.28
N GLN A 231 -19.86 1.29 14.56
CA GLN A 231 -20.85 2.31 14.95
C GLN A 231 -20.60 2.84 16.37
N ALA A 232 -20.36 1.98 17.36
CA ALA A 232 -19.95 2.40 18.71
C ALA A 232 -18.66 3.25 18.67
N LEU A 233 -17.67 2.83 17.87
CA LEU A 233 -16.44 3.59 17.61
C LEU A 233 -16.63 4.87 16.77
N LYS A 234 -17.81 5.12 16.19
CA LYS A 234 -18.20 6.47 15.71
C LYS A 234 -18.78 7.29 16.85
N GLN A 235 -19.65 6.71 17.67
CA GLN A 235 -20.29 7.39 18.80
C GLN A 235 -19.26 7.91 19.80
N LEU A 236 -18.39 7.04 20.32
CA LEU A 236 -17.30 7.38 21.24
C LEU A 236 -16.44 8.59 20.78
N ARG A 237 -16.23 8.75 19.47
CA ARG A 237 -15.48 9.91 18.93
C ARG A 237 -16.28 11.21 18.94
N ARG A 238 -17.61 11.15 18.85
CA ARG A 238 -18.48 12.32 19.07
C ARG A 238 -18.45 12.71 20.55
N ASP A 239 -18.57 11.72 21.43
CA ASP A 239 -18.64 11.93 22.88
C ASP A 239 -17.35 12.50 23.45
N ILE A 240 -16.18 11.92 23.11
CA ILE A 240 -14.87 12.47 23.51
C ILE A 240 -14.66 13.90 22.96
N VAL A 241 -15.09 14.18 21.73
CA VAL A 241 -14.95 15.52 21.14
C VAL A 241 -15.91 16.52 21.81
N ALA A 242 -17.11 16.10 22.21
CA ALA A 242 -18.02 16.91 23.02
C ALA A 242 -17.44 17.17 24.42
N ALA A 243 -17.00 16.13 25.12
CA ALA A 243 -16.34 16.22 26.43
C ALA A 243 -15.09 17.13 26.41
N SER A 244 -14.31 17.14 25.33
CA SER A 244 -13.16 18.05 25.17
C SER A 244 -13.51 19.53 24.94
N LYS A 245 -14.78 19.85 24.69
CA LYS A 245 -15.27 21.24 24.52
C LYS A 245 -15.81 21.85 25.82
N VAL A 246 -16.25 21.01 26.76
CA VAL A 246 -16.82 21.45 28.06
C VAL A 246 -15.80 22.31 28.83
N ALA A 247 -16.28 23.36 29.50
CA ALA A 247 -15.44 24.20 30.36
C ALA A 247 -14.87 23.38 31.54
N GLY A 248 -13.64 23.69 31.96
CA GLY A 248 -12.94 22.91 33.00
C GLY A 248 -12.49 21.50 32.61
N SER A 249 -12.86 20.99 31.43
CA SER A 249 -12.54 19.62 31.01
C SER A 249 -11.03 19.37 30.89
N PRO A 250 -10.46 18.33 31.55
CA PRO A 250 -9.03 18.00 31.49
C PRO A 250 -8.58 17.55 30.08
N LEU A 251 -9.54 17.23 29.21
CA LEU A 251 -9.35 16.81 27.82
C LEU A 251 -9.25 18.00 26.85
N LYS A 252 -9.61 19.22 27.28
CA LYS A 252 -9.65 20.42 26.43
C LYS A 252 -8.27 20.76 25.88
N GLY A 253 -8.19 20.99 24.56
CA GLY A 253 -6.93 21.16 23.82
C GLY A 253 -6.16 19.84 23.63
N LYS A 254 -5.81 19.14 24.74
CA LYS A 254 -4.94 17.96 24.77
C LYS A 254 -5.36 16.86 23.77
N VAL A 255 -6.65 16.53 23.69
CA VAL A 255 -7.18 15.50 22.77
C VAL A 255 -6.87 15.83 21.29
N GLY A 256 -6.91 17.11 20.91
CA GLY A 256 -6.59 17.56 19.56
C GLY A 256 -5.10 17.36 19.23
N THR A 257 -4.23 17.73 20.16
CA THR A 257 -2.77 17.60 20.05
C THR A 257 -2.35 16.14 19.99
N ILE A 258 -2.77 15.30 20.95
CA ILE A 258 -2.44 13.87 21.01
C ILE A 258 -2.91 13.14 19.73
N ARG A 259 -4.12 13.45 19.24
CA ARG A 259 -4.62 12.92 17.96
C ARG A 259 -3.76 13.36 16.76
N ARG A 260 -3.22 14.58 16.76
CA ARG A 260 -2.29 15.04 15.71
C ARG A 260 -0.98 14.27 15.79
N GLU A 261 -0.40 14.13 16.99
CA GLU A 261 0.87 13.45 17.21
C GLU A 261 0.82 11.97 16.81
N ILE A 262 -0.20 11.22 17.25
CA ILE A 262 -0.38 9.81 16.83
C ILE A 262 -0.51 9.70 15.31
N ARG A 263 -1.23 10.61 14.65
CA ARG A 263 -1.34 10.61 13.18
C ARG A 263 -0.03 10.93 12.48
N VAL A 264 0.79 11.82 13.03
CA VAL A 264 2.11 12.16 12.48
C VAL A 264 3.07 10.98 12.66
N SER A 265 3.19 10.43 13.86
CA SER A 265 4.08 9.28 14.11
C SER A 265 3.67 8.02 13.35
N ILE A 266 2.38 7.80 13.08
CA ILE A 266 1.93 6.72 12.17
C ILE A 266 2.26 7.04 10.71
N GLY A 267 2.20 8.30 10.27
CA GLY A 267 2.64 8.74 8.94
C GLY A 267 4.16 8.83 8.77
N GLN A 268 4.93 8.54 9.82
CA GLN A 268 6.40 8.43 9.81
C GLN A 268 6.86 6.95 9.83
N LEU A 269 5.95 6.00 9.70
CA LEU A 269 6.28 4.58 9.60
C LEU A 269 6.83 4.27 8.21
N THR A 270 8.08 3.81 8.15
CA THR A 270 8.86 3.63 6.92
C THR A 270 9.44 2.22 6.79
N GLY A 271 9.83 1.84 5.58
CA GLY A 271 10.51 0.58 5.27
C GLY A 271 11.98 0.57 5.69
N GLY A 272 12.27 0.71 6.98
CA GLY A 272 13.63 0.70 7.53
C GLY A 272 13.75 -0.12 8.82
N LYS A 273 14.87 -0.83 8.99
CA LYS A 273 15.16 -1.58 10.22
C LYS A 273 15.50 -0.58 11.32
N GLY A 274 14.68 -0.52 12.37
CA GLY A 274 14.88 0.36 13.53
C GLY A 274 14.35 1.80 13.38
N THR A 275 14.09 2.30 12.17
CA THR A 275 13.61 3.69 11.93
C THR A 275 12.31 4.00 12.69
N ASN A 276 11.44 3.00 12.83
CA ASN A 276 10.10 3.15 13.41
C ASN A 276 10.09 3.13 14.96
N VAL A 277 11.22 2.93 15.64
CA VAL A 277 11.27 2.75 17.10
C VAL A 277 10.84 4.00 17.86
N SER A 278 11.25 5.19 17.42
CA SER A 278 10.89 6.47 18.06
C SER A 278 9.38 6.75 17.96
N SER A 279 8.83 6.69 16.74
CA SER A 279 7.40 6.82 16.46
C SER A 279 6.56 5.80 17.23
N THR A 280 7.00 4.54 17.29
CA THR A 280 6.29 3.49 18.02
C THR A 280 6.31 3.75 19.52
N THR A 281 7.48 4.02 20.11
CA THR A 281 7.62 4.33 21.55
C THR A 281 6.78 5.54 21.95
N LYS A 282 6.72 6.58 21.11
CA LYS A 282 5.88 7.75 21.35
C LYS A 282 4.37 7.44 21.35
N ILE A 283 3.91 6.58 20.44
CA ILE A 283 2.49 6.16 20.43
C ILE A 283 2.19 5.27 21.65
N MET A 284 3.13 4.38 22.03
CA MET A 284 2.99 3.53 23.22
C MET A 284 2.90 4.36 24.51
N SER A 285 3.71 5.42 24.67
CA SER A 285 3.63 6.27 25.87
C SER A 285 2.33 7.07 25.92
N LEU A 286 1.87 7.64 24.79
CA LEU A 286 0.58 8.33 24.72
C LEU A 286 -0.61 7.40 25.02
N LEU A 287 -0.53 6.12 24.63
CA LEU A 287 -1.52 5.10 24.99
C LEU A 287 -1.49 4.78 26.48
N ARG A 288 -0.31 4.52 27.08
CA ARG A 288 -0.16 4.32 28.54
C ARG A 288 -0.68 5.50 29.35
N GLN A 289 -0.27 6.74 29.04
CA GLN A 289 -0.75 7.96 29.72
C GLN A 289 -2.29 8.12 29.71
N SER A 290 -2.97 7.57 28.70
CA SER A 290 -4.44 7.57 28.61
C SER A 290 -5.13 6.41 29.35
N LEU A 291 -4.38 5.36 29.69
CA LEU A 291 -4.81 4.21 30.47
C LEU A 291 -4.53 4.42 31.96
N ASP A 292 -3.32 4.87 32.30
CA ASP A 292 -2.79 5.11 33.65
C ASP A 292 -3.44 6.33 34.37
N GLY A 293 -4.54 6.87 33.84
CA GLY A 293 -5.29 7.97 34.44
C GLY A 293 -4.66 9.37 34.38
N GLN A 294 -3.42 9.52 33.88
CA GLN A 294 -2.73 10.83 33.77
C GLN A 294 -3.51 11.87 32.93
N LEU A 295 -4.35 11.37 32.02
CA LEU A 295 -5.32 12.15 31.26
C LEU A 295 -6.73 11.65 31.61
N PRO A 296 -7.32 12.10 32.73
CA PRO A 296 -8.57 11.55 33.22
C PRO A 296 -9.70 11.77 32.20
N SER A 297 -10.46 10.70 31.97
CA SER A 297 -11.60 10.66 31.05
C SER A 297 -12.69 9.77 31.64
N PRO A 298 -13.96 9.93 31.27
CA PRO A 298 -15.04 9.06 31.74
C PRO A 298 -14.71 7.58 31.47
N PRO A 299 -15.10 6.64 32.34
CA PRO A 299 -15.01 5.24 32.01
C PRO A 299 -15.97 4.88 30.87
N VAL A 300 -15.70 3.76 30.18
CA VAL A 300 -16.62 3.19 29.20
C VAL A 300 -16.57 1.67 29.23
N ALA A 301 -17.74 1.03 29.25
CA ALA A 301 -17.89 -0.42 29.14
C ALA A 301 -17.23 -0.95 27.86
N VAL A 302 -16.25 -1.85 27.99
CA VAL A 302 -15.38 -2.27 26.88
C VAL A 302 -16.05 -3.29 25.96
N GLY A 303 -17.03 -4.04 26.47
CA GLY A 303 -17.74 -5.11 25.74
C GLY A 303 -18.33 -4.70 24.39
N GLN A 304 -18.73 -3.43 24.23
CA GLN A 304 -19.27 -2.89 22.96
C GLN A 304 -18.21 -2.72 21.85
N PHE A 305 -16.92 -2.88 22.16
CA PHE A 305 -15.79 -2.69 21.24
C PHE A 305 -15.07 -4.00 20.86
N VAL A 306 -15.54 -5.15 21.36
CA VAL A 306 -15.01 -6.48 21.05
C VAL A 306 -16.02 -7.34 20.29
N ALA A 307 -15.52 -8.28 19.49
CA ALA A 307 -16.36 -9.11 18.62
C ALA A 307 -16.89 -10.37 19.31
N ILE A 308 -16.23 -10.81 20.36
CA ILE A 308 -16.62 -11.94 21.22
C ILE A 308 -16.69 -11.41 22.66
N SER A 309 -17.80 -11.66 23.36
CA SER A 309 -17.96 -11.33 24.78
C SER A 309 -16.91 -12.05 25.62
N ARG A 310 -16.36 -11.38 26.63
CA ARG A 310 -15.27 -11.88 27.48
C ARG A 310 -15.67 -11.79 28.94
N GLU A 311 -15.67 -12.90 29.63
CA GLU A 311 -15.86 -12.93 31.08
C GLU A 311 -14.59 -12.49 31.83
N PRO A 312 -14.70 -12.02 33.08
CA PRO A 312 -13.53 -11.74 33.91
C PRO A 312 -12.65 -12.98 34.04
N SER A 313 -11.33 -12.81 33.93
CA SER A 313 -10.40 -13.89 34.25
C SER A 313 -10.30 -14.09 35.75
N THR A 314 -10.05 -15.31 36.19
CA THR A 314 -9.66 -15.64 37.58
C THR A 314 -8.16 -15.46 37.83
N GLN A 315 -7.37 -15.22 36.79
CA GLN A 315 -5.92 -14.98 36.87
C GLN A 315 -5.62 -13.49 37.12
N ASP A 316 -4.48 -13.20 37.74
CA ASP A 316 -3.95 -11.83 37.82
C ASP A 316 -3.51 -11.36 36.42
N ILE A 317 -4.31 -10.48 35.84
CA ILE A 317 -4.11 -9.93 34.49
C ILE A 317 -4.48 -8.44 34.45
N PRO A 318 -3.77 -7.61 33.64
CA PRO A 318 -4.16 -6.23 33.40
C PRO A 318 -5.60 -6.11 32.89
N ASN A 319 -6.28 -5.03 33.31
CA ASN A 319 -7.57 -4.60 32.77
C ASN A 319 -8.66 -5.70 32.80
N ASN A 320 -8.89 -6.30 33.97
CA ASN A 320 -9.91 -7.33 34.16
C ASN A 320 -11.34 -6.75 34.39
N GLY A 321 -11.43 -5.49 34.85
CA GLY A 321 -12.69 -4.79 35.11
C GLY A 321 -13.59 -4.62 33.87
N ALA A 322 -14.86 -4.25 34.07
CA ALA A 322 -15.82 -4.12 32.96
C ALA A 322 -15.58 -2.88 32.05
N GLU A 323 -14.88 -1.87 32.58
CA GLU A 323 -14.70 -0.57 31.96
C GLU A 323 -13.22 -0.20 31.79
N LEU A 324 -12.93 0.69 30.84
CA LEU A 324 -11.63 1.33 30.67
C LEU A 324 -11.80 2.83 30.41
N PRO A 325 -10.73 3.65 30.54
CA PRO A 325 -10.80 5.07 30.20
C PRO A 325 -11.24 5.27 28.74
N SER A 326 -12.28 6.07 28.54
CA SER A 326 -12.82 6.37 27.20
C SER A 326 -11.79 7.03 26.28
N LEU A 327 -10.83 7.77 26.82
CA LEU A 327 -9.70 8.30 26.06
C LEU A 327 -8.80 7.19 25.49
N PHE A 328 -8.47 6.15 26.25
CA PHE A 328 -7.63 5.05 25.79
C PHE A 328 -8.26 4.32 24.59
N ILE A 329 -9.54 3.95 24.71
CA ILE A 329 -10.29 3.32 23.60
C ILE A 329 -10.39 4.28 22.40
N TYR A 330 -10.56 5.58 22.63
CA TYR A 330 -10.52 6.60 21.59
C TYR A 330 -9.15 6.69 20.90
N LEU A 331 -8.03 6.65 21.63
CA LEU A 331 -6.69 6.69 21.04
C LEU A 331 -6.39 5.40 20.27
N MET A 332 -6.76 4.22 20.78
CA MET A 332 -6.69 2.95 20.03
C MET A 332 -7.49 3.01 18.72
N ASN A 333 -8.67 3.65 18.73
CA ASN A 333 -9.50 3.92 17.56
C ASN A 333 -8.84 4.91 16.58
N ILE A 334 -8.08 5.91 17.06
CA ILE A 334 -7.25 6.80 16.22
C ILE A 334 -6.06 6.02 15.63
N CYS A 335 -5.33 5.22 16.41
CA CYS A 335 -4.22 4.39 15.94
C CYS A 335 -4.65 3.46 14.81
N ALA A 336 -5.73 2.69 15.03
CA ALA A 336 -6.30 1.80 14.03
C ALA A 336 -6.83 2.54 12.79
N LYS A 337 -7.28 3.81 12.93
CA LYS A 337 -7.60 4.65 11.77
C LYS A 337 -6.35 5.10 11.00
N GLY A 338 -5.25 5.38 11.69
CA GLY A 338 -3.96 5.71 11.07
C GLY A 338 -3.41 4.54 10.26
N ILE A 339 -3.36 3.35 10.87
CA ILE A 339 -2.95 2.08 10.24
C ILE A 339 -3.71 1.85 8.92
N ILE A 340 -5.05 1.91 8.94
CA ILE A 340 -5.89 1.74 7.75
C ILE A 340 -5.60 2.81 6.68
N SER A 341 -5.36 4.06 7.07
CA SER A 341 -5.00 5.12 6.13
C SER A 341 -3.61 4.94 5.52
N GLN A 342 -2.64 4.40 6.26
CA GLN A 342 -1.30 4.11 5.74
C GLN A 342 -1.27 2.90 4.80
N PHE A 343 -2.04 1.84 5.09
CA PHE A 343 -2.26 0.75 4.13
C PHE A 343 -2.91 1.25 2.83
N ILE A 344 -3.88 2.15 2.93
CA ILE A 344 -4.56 2.76 1.76
C ILE A 344 -3.62 3.64 0.93
N ASN A 345 -2.79 4.47 1.58
CA ASN A 345 -1.93 5.44 0.91
C ASN A 345 -0.63 4.79 0.40
N GLU A 346 0.19 4.26 1.31
CA GLU A 346 1.53 3.76 1.00
C GLU A 346 1.46 2.33 0.45
N GLY A 347 0.71 1.46 1.13
CA GLY A 347 0.56 0.05 0.75
C GLY A 347 -0.12 -0.15 -0.61
N GLY A 348 -0.95 0.81 -1.04
CA GLY A 348 -1.60 0.77 -2.35
C GLY A 348 -0.66 1.08 -3.53
N ALA A 349 0.36 1.93 -3.30
CA ALA A 349 1.39 2.24 -4.30
C ALA A 349 2.59 1.27 -4.22
N ASN A 350 2.94 0.83 -3.00
CA ASN A 350 4.03 -0.11 -2.73
C ASN A 350 3.58 -1.14 -1.68
N PRO A 351 3.14 -2.34 -2.06
CA PRO A 351 2.73 -3.38 -1.13
C PRO A 351 3.77 -3.75 -0.06
N LYS A 352 5.07 -3.60 -0.36
CA LYS A 352 6.15 -3.86 0.62
C LYS A 352 6.14 -2.88 1.79
N ALA A 353 5.58 -1.67 1.62
CA ALA A 353 5.37 -0.71 2.71
C ALA A 353 4.32 -1.20 3.74
N ALA A 354 3.48 -2.19 3.40
CA ALA A 354 2.51 -2.76 4.33
C ALA A 354 3.17 -3.55 5.47
N ASP A 355 4.39 -4.08 5.31
CA ASP A 355 5.02 -4.86 6.38
C ASP A 355 5.36 -4.06 7.65
N PRO A 356 6.11 -2.93 7.61
CA PRO A 356 6.42 -2.14 8.80
C PRO A 356 5.16 -1.60 9.51
N ILE A 357 4.11 -1.25 8.75
CA ILE A 357 2.81 -0.88 9.32
C ILE A 357 2.17 -2.07 10.05
N GLY A 358 2.31 -3.28 9.49
CA GLY A 358 1.94 -4.56 10.13
C GLY A 358 2.75 -4.85 11.40
N VAL A 359 4.07 -4.60 11.42
CA VAL A 359 4.92 -4.71 12.64
C VAL A 359 4.34 -3.83 13.73
N PHE A 360 4.12 -2.55 13.42
CA PHE A 360 3.60 -1.56 14.37
C PHE A 360 2.22 -1.95 14.90
N ALA A 361 1.29 -2.35 14.01
CA ALA A 361 -0.05 -2.81 14.39
C ALA A 361 0.03 -4.02 15.34
N ALA A 362 0.81 -5.04 14.97
CA ALA A 362 1.01 -6.22 15.80
C ALA A 362 1.66 -5.88 17.15
N GLN A 363 2.63 -4.96 17.20
CA GLN A 363 3.30 -4.55 18.44
C GLN A 363 2.37 -3.81 19.40
N VAL A 364 1.48 -2.94 18.89
CA VAL A 364 0.46 -2.23 19.69
C VAL A 364 -0.60 -3.21 20.21
N PHE A 365 -1.19 -4.01 19.32
CA PHE A 365 -2.31 -4.88 19.69
C PHE A 365 -1.90 -6.13 20.48
N SER A 366 -0.61 -6.50 20.51
CA SER A 366 -0.05 -7.56 21.37
C SER A 366 0.49 -7.06 22.72
N HIS A 367 0.36 -5.77 23.05
CA HIS A 367 0.87 -5.24 24.31
C HIS A 367 0.02 -5.72 25.50
N LYS A 368 0.63 -6.34 26.52
CA LYS A 368 -0.09 -6.90 27.68
C LYS A 368 -0.91 -5.83 28.41
N ASP A 369 -0.29 -4.67 28.69
CA ASP A 369 -0.89 -3.48 29.30
C ASP A 369 -2.13 -2.97 28.50
N PHE A 370 -2.20 -3.24 27.19
CA PHE A 370 -3.30 -2.80 26.31
C PHE A 370 -4.32 -3.91 25.98
N SER A 371 -4.14 -5.09 26.57
CA SER A 371 -5.16 -6.15 26.54
C SER A 371 -6.32 -5.80 27.46
N TRP A 372 -7.48 -6.42 27.24
CA TRP A 372 -8.63 -6.35 28.14
C TRP A 372 -9.16 -7.77 28.35
N ARG A 373 -9.29 -8.17 29.62
CA ARG A 373 -9.58 -9.56 30.04
C ARG A 373 -8.66 -10.57 29.36
N GLY A 374 -7.35 -10.27 29.38
CA GLY A 374 -6.28 -11.12 28.85
C GLY A 374 -6.19 -11.21 27.31
N GLN A 375 -7.10 -10.56 26.58
CA GLN A 375 -7.19 -10.65 25.12
C GLN A 375 -6.99 -9.28 24.45
N SER A 376 -6.51 -9.29 23.21
CA SER A 376 -6.24 -8.07 22.42
C SER A 376 -7.52 -7.25 22.15
N LEU A 377 -7.38 -5.93 22.00
CA LEU A 377 -8.42 -5.04 21.48
C LEU A 377 -8.37 -4.88 19.94
N ILE A 378 -7.80 -5.85 19.23
CA ILE A 378 -7.66 -5.89 17.76
C ILE A 378 -8.98 -5.68 16.99
N ASP A 379 -10.12 -6.01 17.61
CA ASP A 379 -11.45 -5.82 17.04
C ASP A 379 -11.73 -4.36 16.67
N ILE A 380 -11.09 -3.40 17.36
CA ILE A 380 -11.12 -1.97 17.06
C ILE A 380 -10.53 -1.65 15.67
N LEU A 381 -9.56 -2.46 15.19
CA LEU A 381 -8.97 -2.40 13.86
C LEU A 381 -9.76 -3.26 12.84
N MET A 382 -10.17 -4.47 13.21
CA MET A 382 -10.91 -5.36 12.32
C MET A 382 -12.30 -4.83 11.95
N ALA A 383 -12.97 -4.13 12.87
CA ALA A 383 -14.17 -3.34 12.61
C ALA A 383 -13.99 -2.25 11.54
N LYS A 384 -12.74 -1.83 11.27
CA LYS A 384 -12.43 -0.88 10.18
C LYS A 384 -12.15 -1.63 8.89
N PHE A 385 -11.32 -2.66 8.92
CA PHE A 385 -11.10 -3.55 7.76
C PHE A 385 -12.42 -4.06 7.18
N ARG A 386 -13.35 -4.55 8.02
CA ARG A 386 -14.70 -5.00 7.63
C ARG A 386 -15.50 -3.97 6.82
N VAL A 387 -15.24 -2.68 7.03
CA VAL A 387 -15.97 -1.57 6.41
C VAL A 387 -15.22 -0.96 5.22
N VAL A 388 -13.88 -0.99 5.21
CA VAL A 388 -13.08 -0.45 4.08
C VAL A 388 -12.66 -1.50 3.05
N CYS A 389 -12.65 -2.78 3.41
CA CYS A 389 -12.40 -3.93 2.55
C CYS A 389 -13.31 -5.12 2.93
N PRO A 390 -14.63 -5.05 2.67
CA PRO A 390 -15.61 -6.09 3.02
C PRO A 390 -15.32 -7.49 2.46
N VAL A 391 -14.61 -7.59 1.33
CA VAL A 391 -14.33 -8.87 0.64
C VAL A 391 -13.46 -9.83 1.45
N LEU A 392 -12.63 -9.31 2.38
CA LEU A 392 -11.86 -10.11 3.35
C LEU A 392 -12.75 -10.84 4.37
N PHE A 393 -14.04 -10.48 4.42
CA PHE A 393 -15.06 -11.03 5.33
C PHE A 393 -16.22 -11.64 4.52
N GLY A 394 -15.92 -12.25 3.37
CA GLY A 394 -16.89 -12.95 2.52
C GLY A 394 -17.98 -12.09 1.88
N SER A 395 -17.89 -10.75 1.93
CA SER A 395 -18.88 -9.88 1.26
C SER A 395 -18.66 -9.88 -0.26
N THR A 396 -19.73 -10.11 -1.03
CA THR A 396 -19.73 -10.11 -2.51
C THR A 396 -20.59 -8.97 -3.06
N GLY A 397 -20.46 -8.65 -4.36
CA GLY A 397 -21.26 -7.59 -4.97
C GLY A 397 -20.96 -7.36 -6.46
N ASN A 398 -21.92 -6.76 -7.18
CA ASN A 398 -21.76 -6.39 -8.58
C ASN A 398 -21.30 -4.93 -8.72
N GLU A 399 -20.08 -4.74 -9.22
CA GLU A 399 -19.39 -3.45 -9.39
C GLU A 399 -20.08 -2.48 -10.36
N LYS A 400 -21.03 -2.96 -11.18
CA LYS A 400 -21.90 -2.13 -12.04
C LYS A 400 -23.09 -1.51 -11.30
N THR A 401 -23.35 -1.90 -10.05
CA THR A 401 -24.51 -1.43 -9.25
C THR A 401 -24.08 -0.62 -8.04
N GLU A 402 -24.84 0.41 -7.65
CA GLU A 402 -24.55 1.19 -6.43
C GLU A 402 -24.51 0.31 -5.17
N LYS A 403 -25.48 -0.60 -5.02
CA LYS A 403 -25.56 -1.55 -3.90
C LYS A 403 -24.36 -2.49 -3.85
N GLY A 404 -23.90 -2.99 -5.01
CA GLY A 404 -22.71 -3.83 -5.10
C GLY A 404 -21.41 -3.07 -4.81
N ARG A 405 -21.26 -1.85 -5.33
CA ARG A 405 -20.14 -0.95 -4.96
C ARG A 405 -20.08 -0.69 -3.46
N GLN A 406 -21.23 -0.43 -2.83
CA GLN A 406 -21.32 -0.27 -1.38
C GLN A 406 -20.95 -1.56 -0.63
N ALA A 407 -21.43 -2.72 -1.07
CA ALA A 407 -21.11 -4.02 -0.48
C ALA A 407 -19.62 -4.39 -0.59
N LEU A 408 -18.93 -3.92 -1.64
CA LEU A 408 -17.50 -4.11 -1.87
C LEU A 408 -16.58 -3.05 -1.23
N GLY A 409 -17.12 -2.10 -0.45
CA GLY A 409 -16.32 -1.07 0.22
C GLY A 409 -15.76 0.03 -0.69
N TRP A 410 -16.39 0.21 -1.86
CA TRP A 410 -16.09 1.32 -2.77
C TRP A 410 -16.40 2.65 -2.06
N LYS A 411 -15.51 3.63 -2.20
CA LYS A 411 -15.66 4.95 -1.56
C LYS A 411 -16.44 5.90 -2.47
N LYS A 412 -17.35 6.70 -1.87
CA LYS A 412 -17.82 7.96 -2.48
C LYS A 412 -16.94 9.13 -2.06
N ASP A 413 -16.70 10.06 -2.98
CA ASP A 413 -16.04 11.34 -2.74
C ASP A 413 -17.03 12.45 -3.15
N GLY A 414 -17.53 13.19 -2.15
CA GLY A 414 -18.77 13.94 -2.32
C GLY A 414 -19.93 13.02 -2.75
N PRO A 415 -20.69 13.37 -3.81
CA PRO A 415 -21.79 12.54 -4.32
C PRO A 415 -21.32 11.35 -5.18
N SER A 416 -20.13 11.44 -5.76
CA SER A 416 -19.64 10.54 -6.82
C SER A 416 -18.86 9.35 -6.27
N TRP A 417 -18.84 8.23 -6.99
CA TRP A 417 -17.90 7.12 -6.70
C TRP A 417 -16.48 7.49 -7.12
N ILE A 418 -15.46 7.05 -6.38
CA ILE A 418 -14.07 7.17 -6.84
C ILE A 418 -13.82 6.35 -8.12
N PRO A 419 -12.83 6.70 -8.97
CA PRO A 419 -12.46 5.90 -10.14
C PRO A 419 -12.08 4.46 -9.78
N GLU A 420 -12.27 3.52 -10.71
CA GLU A 420 -11.94 2.09 -10.51
C GLU A 420 -10.46 1.89 -10.15
N GLN A 421 -9.53 2.57 -10.82
CA GLN A 421 -8.10 2.49 -10.48
C GLN A 421 -7.83 2.92 -9.03
N ALA A 422 -8.44 4.03 -8.59
CA ALA A 422 -8.30 4.51 -7.21
C ALA A 422 -8.98 3.60 -6.18
N HIS A 423 -9.99 2.83 -6.57
CA HIS A 423 -10.54 1.75 -5.75
C HIS A 423 -9.59 0.55 -5.70
N ASN A 424 -9.10 0.08 -6.84
CA ASN A 424 -8.19 -1.06 -6.92
C ASN A 424 -6.86 -0.82 -6.17
N THR A 425 -6.25 0.36 -6.28
CA THR A 425 -5.09 0.78 -5.47
C THR A 425 -5.36 0.70 -3.96
N ARG A 426 -6.53 1.19 -3.51
CA ARG A 426 -6.92 1.07 -2.09
C ARG A 426 -7.10 -0.38 -1.65
N MET A 427 -7.70 -1.20 -2.50
CA MET A 427 -7.99 -2.61 -2.22
C MET A 427 -6.70 -3.44 -2.16
N ALA A 428 -5.74 -3.19 -3.06
CA ALA A 428 -4.42 -3.79 -3.05
C ALA A 428 -3.68 -3.53 -1.72
N GLY A 429 -3.58 -2.27 -1.32
CA GLY A 429 -2.94 -1.88 -0.06
C GLY A 429 -3.62 -2.43 1.20
N LEU A 430 -4.95 -2.59 1.16
CA LEU A 430 -5.71 -3.23 2.24
C LEU A 430 -5.56 -4.76 2.25
N GLY A 431 -5.38 -5.41 1.11
CA GLY A 431 -5.05 -6.84 1.01
C GLY A 431 -3.66 -7.14 1.61
N ALA A 432 -2.65 -6.39 1.17
CA ALA A 432 -1.29 -6.48 1.70
C ALA A 432 -1.22 -6.14 3.20
N GLY A 433 -1.94 -5.11 3.64
CA GLY A 433 -2.03 -4.73 5.05
C GLY A 433 -2.78 -5.71 5.94
N PHE A 434 -3.68 -6.51 5.39
CA PHE A 434 -4.33 -7.61 6.11
C PHE A 434 -3.39 -8.82 6.23
N ALA A 435 -2.70 -9.18 5.15
CA ALA A 435 -1.69 -10.23 5.13
C ALA A 435 -0.53 -9.93 6.10
N SER A 436 -0.01 -8.69 6.11
CA SER A 436 1.11 -8.26 6.95
C SER A 436 0.81 -8.18 8.45
N ILE A 437 -0.47 -8.30 8.84
CA ILE A 437 -0.92 -8.45 10.23
C ILE A 437 -1.19 -9.92 10.55
N SER A 438 -1.97 -10.61 9.72
CA SER A 438 -2.47 -11.97 9.99
C SER A 438 -1.41 -13.07 9.82
N LEU A 439 -0.48 -12.92 8.87
CA LEU A 439 0.63 -13.86 8.66
C LEU A 439 1.88 -13.44 9.44
N ARG A 440 1.72 -13.03 10.71
CA ARG A 440 2.84 -12.75 11.62
C ARG A 440 3.16 -13.90 12.54
N ASP A 441 4.43 -14.28 12.55
CA ASP A 441 4.95 -15.25 13.50
C ASP A 441 5.19 -14.61 14.87
N PHE A 442 4.74 -15.31 15.90
CA PHE A 442 4.92 -15.00 17.31
C PHE A 442 5.56 -16.18 18.07
N SER A 443 5.96 -17.26 17.40
CA SER A 443 6.59 -18.45 18.01
C SER A 443 7.82 -18.12 18.86
N LYS A 444 8.56 -17.08 18.46
CA LYS A 444 9.77 -16.56 19.13
C LYS A 444 9.48 -15.36 20.06
N ALA A 445 8.22 -15.06 20.36
CA ALA A 445 7.82 -13.88 21.12
C ALA A 445 7.01 -14.24 22.39
N SER A 446 7.32 -13.60 23.51
CA SER A 446 6.61 -13.75 24.80
C SER A 446 5.23 -13.07 24.86
N LYS A 447 4.61 -12.85 23.69
CA LYS A 447 3.34 -12.14 23.49
C LYS A 447 2.41 -12.99 22.64
N THR A 448 1.13 -13.03 23.01
CA THR A 448 0.10 -13.69 22.20
C THR A 448 -0.08 -12.97 20.86
N ASN A 449 -0.18 -13.72 19.76
CA ASN A 449 -0.53 -13.15 18.45
C ASN A 449 -1.94 -12.52 18.55
N PRO A 450 -2.13 -11.22 18.27
CA PRO A 450 -3.42 -10.57 18.38
C PRO A 450 -4.38 -10.94 17.24
N TYR A 451 -3.88 -11.49 16.12
CA TYR A 451 -4.70 -11.87 14.97
C TYR A 451 -4.07 -13.06 14.22
N PRO A 452 -4.33 -14.30 14.63
CA PRO A 452 -3.60 -15.47 14.14
C PRO A 452 -3.84 -15.79 12.64
N PRO A 453 -2.91 -16.56 12.00
CA PRO A 453 -3.01 -16.95 10.58
C PRO A 453 -4.32 -17.64 10.16
N THR A 454 -5.06 -18.22 11.11
CA THR A 454 -6.40 -18.79 10.88
C THR A 454 -7.39 -17.78 10.30
N HIS A 455 -7.21 -16.49 10.57
CA HIS A 455 -8.00 -15.43 9.94
C HIS A 455 -7.57 -15.14 8.50
N TYR A 456 -6.27 -15.27 8.16
CA TYR A 456 -5.81 -15.23 6.78
C TYR A 456 -6.44 -16.37 5.97
N TRP A 457 -6.35 -17.60 6.47
CA TRP A 457 -6.94 -18.77 5.81
C TRP A 457 -8.45 -18.60 5.59
N LYS A 458 -9.20 -18.13 6.60
CA LYS A 458 -10.65 -17.86 6.47
C LYS A 458 -10.96 -16.79 5.42
N ALA A 459 -10.25 -15.66 5.42
CA ALA A 459 -10.45 -14.60 4.44
C ALA A 459 -10.14 -15.09 3.01
N PHE A 460 -8.99 -15.74 2.82
CA PHE A 460 -8.55 -16.34 1.56
C PHE A 460 -9.57 -17.35 1.02
N ALA A 461 -10.00 -18.30 1.86
CA ALA A 461 -11.02 -19.28 1.52
C ALA A 461 -12.36 -18.63 1.13
N SER A 462 -12.78 -17.57 1.82
CA SER A 462 -14.03 -16.85 1.50
C SER A 462 -13.99 -16.18 0.11
N ILE A 463 -12.80 -15.82 -0.38
CA ILE A 463 -12.63 -15.20 -1.70
C ILE A 463 -12.59 -16.28 -2.80
N VAL A 464 -11.76 -17.32 -2.67
CA VAL A 464 -11.62 -18.34 -3.74
C VAL A 464 -12.87 -19.22 -3.90
N ASN A 465 -13.62 -19.43 -2.81
CA ASN A 465 -14.90 -20.16 -2.82
C ASN A 465 -16.09 -19.28 -3.25
N CYS A 466 -15.87 -18.02 -3.64
CA CYS A 466 -16.92 -17.15 -4.18
C CYS A 466 -17.60 -17.81 -5.39
N PRO A 467 -18.96 -17.85 -5.47
CA PRO A 467 -19.66 -18.39 -6.63
C PRO A 467 -19.30 -17.62 -7.91
N THR A 468 -19.17 -18.34 -9.03
CA THR A 468 -18.66 -17.78 -10.31
C THR A 468 -19.41 -16.51 -10.77
N ALA A 469 -20.73 -16.46 -10.60
CA ALA A 469 -21.55 -15.29 -10.94
C ALA A 469 -21.40 -14.08 -9.99
N GLN A 470 -20.60 -14.19 -8.92
CA GLN A 470 -20.34 -13.16 -7.92
C GLN A 470 -18.86 -12.72 -7.85
N ILE A 471 -17.98 -13.31 -8.68
CA ILE A 471 -16.57 -12.93 -8.78
C ILE A 471 -16.46 -11.52 -9.36
N SER A 472 -15.68 -10.65 -8.70
CA SER A 472 -15.50 -9.24 -9.08
C SER A 472 -14.01 -8.85 -9.18
N ASN A 473 -13.68 -7.77 -9.90
CA ASN A 473 -12.29 -7.29 -10.01
C ASN A 473 -11.70 -6.97 -8.63
N THR A 474 -12.49 -6.37 -7.73
CA THR A 474 -12.13 -6.09 -6.33
C THR A 474 -11.61 -7.34 -5.61
N GLN A 475 -12.30 -8.48 -5.74
CA GLN A 475 -11.90 -9.72 -5.08
C GLN A 475 -10.56 -10.25 -5.62
N LEU A 476 -10.39 -10.21 -6.94
CA LEU A 476 -9.16 -10.66 -7.62
C LEU A 476 -7.96 -9.78 -7.25
N VAL A 477 -8.15 -8.46 -7.16
CA VAL A 477 -7.12 -7.49 -6.71
C VAL A 477 -6.72 -7.72 -5.26
N VAL A 478 -7.69 -7.89 -4.34
CA VAL A 478 -7.39 -8.17 -2.92
C VAL A 478 -6.66 -9.51 -2.77
N LEU A 479 -7.11 -10.56 -3.48
CA LEU A 479 -6.47 -11.87 -3.45
C LEU A 479 -5.01 -11.80 -3.93
N ARG A 480 -4.73 -11.06 -5.01
CA ARG A 480 -3.35 -10.88 -5.48
C ARG A 480 -2.49 -10.25 -4.38
N SER A 481 -2.91 -9.10 -3.84
CA SER A 481 -2.11 -8.36 -2.85
C SER A 481 -2.07 -9.00 -1.46
N MET A 482 -2.93 -9.98 -1.17
CA MET A 482 -2.78 -10.86 0.01
C MET A 482 -1.62 -11.84 -0.15
N ILE A 483 -1.34 -12.29 -1.37
CA ILE A 483 -0.31 -13.30 -1.68
C ILE A 483 1.04 -12.65 -1.95
N ASP A 484 1.07 -11.57 -2.74
CA ASP A 484 2.25 -10.85 -3.22
C ASP A 484 3.18 -10.43 -2.04
N GLY A 485 4.35 -11.08 -1.93
CA GLY A 485 5.34 -10.85 -0.86
C GLY A 485 5.02 -11.49 0.49
N HIS A 486 4.04 -12.39 0.55
CA HIS A 486 3.53 -13.04 1.75
C HIS A 486 3.39 -14.57 1.62
N GLU A 487 3.50 -15.11 0.41
CA GLU A 487 3.44 -16.55 0.07
C GLU A 487 4.36 -17.41 0.95
N SER A 488 5.60 -16.99 1.17
CA SER A 488 6.59 -17.69 1.99
C SER A 488 6.13 -17.81 3.44
N ARG A 489 5.46 -16.79 3.98
CA ARG A 489 4.88 -16.82 5.34
C ARG A 489 3.65 -17.72 5.39
N PHE A 490 2.82 -17.70 4.35
CA PHE A 490 1.64 -18.55 4.25
C PHE A 490 2.03 -20.05 4.20
N ILE A 491 3.06 -20.39 3.42
CA ILE A 491 3.64 -21.73 3.36
C ILE A 491 4.27 -22.12 4.71
N ASN A 492 4.98 -21.22 5.39
CA ASN A 492 5.55 -21.51 6.71
C ASN A 492 4.51 -21.84 7.80
N PHE A 493 3.25 -21.40 7.67
CA PHE A 493 2.18 -21.75 8.63
C PHE A 493 1.35 -22.99 8.25
N TYR A 494 1.27 -23.34 6.97
CA TYR A 494 0.31 -24.34 6.46
C TYR A 494 0.92 -25.42 5.54
N GLY A 495 2.21 -25.31 5.20
CA GLY A 495 2.93 -26.25 4.35
C GLY A 495 2.20 -26.55 3.04
N ASN A 496 2.05 -27.85 2.74
CA ASN A 496 1.39 -28.33 1.52
C ASN A 496 -0.05 -27.82 1.36
N ALA A 497 -0.76 -27.53 2.46
CA ALA A 497 -2.12 -26.97 2.38
C ALA A 497 -2.12 -25.54 1.84
N ALA A 498 -1.11 -24.72 2.16
CA ALA A 498 -0.93 -23.41 1.52
C ALA A 498 -0.56 -23.54 0.04
N ILE A 499 0.25 -24.53 -0.35
CA ILE A 499 0.60 -24.76 -1.76
C ILE A 499 -0.65 -25.11 -2.58
N ALA A 500 -1.49 -26.03 -2.10
CA ALA A 500 -2.77 -26.36 -2.73
C ALA A 500 -3.74 -25.16 -2.78
N ALA A 501 -3.77 -24.34 -1.72
CA ALA A 501 -4.57 -23.11 -1.69
C ALA A 501 -4.06 -22.04 -2.68
N LEU A 502 -2.74 -21.90 -2.85
CA LEU A 502 -2.13 -21.01 -3.85
C LEU A 502 -2.40 -21.48 -5.28
N GLN A 503 -2.32 -22.79 -5.55
CA GLN A 503 -2.72 -23.38 -6.84
C GLN A 503 -4.20 -23.08 -7.14
N LEU A 504 -5.11 -23.30 -6.19
CA LEU A 504 -6.53 -22.97 -6.33
C LEU A 504 -6.74 -21.46 -6.60
N ALA A 505 -6.00 -20.58 -5.92
CA ALA A 505 -6.14 -19.13 -6.01
C ALA A 505 -5.53 -18.49 -7.28
N LEU A 506 -4.44 -19.05 -7.80
CA LEU A 506 -3.65 -18.46 -8.89
C LEU A 506 -3.81 -19.20 -10.23
N VAL A 507 -4.20 -20.48 -10.21
CA VAL A 507 -4.41 -21.30 -11.42
C VAL A 507 -5.90 -21.48 -11.72
N GLU A 508 -6.70 -21.98 -10.78
CA GLU A 508 -8.11 -22.33 -11.04
C GLU A 508 -9.09 -21.16 -10.88
N PHE A 509 -8.96 -20.37 -9.81
CA PHE A 509 -9.86 -19.23 -9.56
C PHE A 509 -9.83 -18.18 -10.70
N PRO A 510 -8.69 -17.85 -11.33
CA PRO A 510 -8.68 -16.93 -12.48
C PRO A 510 -9.33 -17.49 -13.75
N LYS A 511 -9.39 -18.81 -13.95
CA LYS A 511 -10.16 -19.43 -15.06
C LYS A 511 -11.67 -19.24 -14.90
N ARG A 512 -12.13 -19.09 -13.65
CA ARG A 512 -13.54 -18.85 -13.30
C ARG A 512 -13.93 -17.37 -13.35
N ALA A 513 -12.98 -16.45 -13.51
CA ALA A 513 -13.27 -15.03 -13.60
C ALA A 513 -13.94 -14.65 -14.94
N PRO A 514 -14.66 -13.51 -15.02
CA PRO A 514 -15.21 -13.02 -16.28
C PRO A 514 -14.13 -12.83 -17.36
N ALA A 515 -14.48 -13.18 -18.60
CA ALA A 515 -13.61 -12.98 -19.76
C ALA A 515 -13.10 -11.53 -19.85
N ASN A 516 -11.83 -11.38 -20.23
CA ASN A 516 -11.12 -10.09 -20.31
C ASN A 516 -10.93 -9.33 -18.98
N SER A 517 -11.13 -9.95 -17.80
CA SER A 517 -10.69 -9.34 -16.53
C SER A 517 -9.16 -9.22 -16.46
N SER A 518 -8.66 -7.98 -16.43
CA SER A 518 -7.25 -7.66 -16.24
C SER A 518 -6.73 -8.13 -14.88
N ALA A 519 -7.57 -8.13 -13.84
CA ALA A 519 -7.24 -8.65 -12.52
C ALA A 519 -7.07 -10.19 -12.52
N ALA A 520 -7.85 -10.92 -13.33
CA ALA A 520 -7.62 -12.34 -13.56
C ALA A 520 -6.35 -12.62 -14.40
N GLY A 521 -5.92 -11.66 -15.23
CA GLY A 521 -4.60 -11.68 -15.87
C GLY A 521 -3.46 -11.49 -14.85
N SER A 522 -3.60 -10.52 -13.93
CA SER A 522 -2.54 -10.20 -12.96
C SER A 522 -2.35 -11.27 -11.88
N LEU A 523 -3.36 -12.09 -11.58
CA LEU A 523 -3.20 -13.29 -10.74
C LEU A 523 -2.40 -14.40 -11.44
N ARG A 524 -2.67 -14.66 -12.72
CA ARG A 524 -1.89 -15.66 -13.49
C ARG A 524 -0.42 -15.25 -13.64
N ALA A 525 -0.18 -13.98 -13.95
CA ALA A 525 1.19 -13.43 -13.98
C ALA A 525 1.90 -13.51 -12.62
N LEU A 526 1.18 -13.52 -11.48
CA LEU A 526 1.79 -13.77 -10.18
C LEU A 526 2.21 -15.25 -10.01
N ALA A 527 1.46 -16.21 -10.55
CA ALA A 527 1.90 -17.62 -10.58
C ALA A 527 3.20 -17.80 -11.37
N ASP A 528 3.31 -17.14 -12.53
CA ASP A 528 4.52 -17.18 -13.36
C ASP A 528 5.74 -16.58 -12.63
N VAL A 529 5.56 -15.46 -11.92
CA VAL A 529 6.60 -14.82 -11.09
C VAL A 529 6.98 -15.69 -9.88
N LEU A 530 6.02 -16.32 -9.19
CA LEU A 530 6.37 -17.23 -8.09
C LEU A 530 7.15 -18.45 -8.58
N ARG A 531 6.84 -18.96 -9.78
CA ARG A 531 7.60 -20.04 -10.43
C ARG A 531 9.03 -19.61 -10.80
N SER A 532 9.25 -18.39 -11.29
CA SER A 532 10.60 -17.90 -11.60
C SER A 532 11.43 -17.54 -10.37
N ASP A 533 10.84 -16.82 -9.41
CA ASP A 533 11.58 -16.13 -8.36
C ASP A 533 11.75 -17.00 -7.09
N SER A 534 10.83 -17.94 -6.86
CA SER A 534 10.84 -18.84 -5.69
C SER A 534 10.90 -20.33 -6.04
N GLY A 535 10.92 -20.68 -7.33
CA GLY A 535 10.88 -22.08 -7.80
C GLY A 535 9.56 -22.79 -7.52
N LEU A 536 8.53 -22.08 -7.07
CA LEU A 536 7.25 -22.66 -6.64
C LEU A 536 6.39 -23.04 -7.86
N ALA A 537 6.56 -24.28 -8.33
CA ALA A 537 5.67 -24.87 -9.33
C ALA A 537 4.27 -25.10 -8.73
N LEU A 538 3.28 -24.33 -9.19
CA LEU A 538 1.86 -24.48 -8.85
C LEU A 538 1.05 -25.21 -9.94
N ALA A 539 1.73 -25.66 -10.99
CA ALA A 539 1.26 -26.50 -12.08
C ALA A 539 2.48 -27.17 -12.73
#